data_AF-A0A7C9J4H4-F1
#
_entry.id   AF-A0A7C9J4H4-F1
#
_cell.length_a   1.000
_cell.length_b   1.000
_cell.length_c   1.000
_cell.angle_alpha   90.00
_cell.angle_beta   90.00
_cell.angle_gamma   90.00
#
_symmetry.space_group_name_H-M   'P 1'
#
loop_
_entity.id
_entity.type
_entity.pdbx_description
1 polymer ?
#
loop_
_entity_poly.entity_id
_entity_poly.type
_entity_poly.pdbx_seq_one_letter_code
_entity_poly.pdbx_strand_id
1 'polypeptide(L)'
;MRRLLALVLAVAALTLPVQPADAAADGTLTVASPSVTVGADIRFGYATSRPNTKNWVGLYRDPGNGPVGETYVGPSLKWVYAPSATGTGTLPTTGLAAGNYKIFYLFDDGYTWLAQPVSLRITSDTPPRFPASRFTLRNAKAGAAYSATVGGLVQGDVTGLTFAKTSGPAWVSVSSSGAVTGTPTTAGDAVVGIRATTASGTADATVTVRVQSGVLVPQFRALSWNLWHGGTRVADGFEKQLRFLLERDVDVVGIQENEGSAAQALASALGWSYFQNSDTAVLSRYPITGTTPTVAGSAVAARIDLGARSLRLWSAHLGYTPYGPYDACFGRMTVKQLLNREASSGRTGQINTILTAMSADLSASATTPVLLTGDFNAPSHLDWTPATSRCGYGSVPWPTSTAPAGAGLVDSYRQANPNPSTHPGTTWSPVFKTFTGGYGYDSHTGEPEPQDRIDFIHYRGPLTVLSSEAVGEGASWTSDHAAVLTVFRLN
;
A
#
# COMPACT_ATOMS: atom_id res chain seq x y z
N MET A 1 29.97 39.87 -63.19
CA MET A 1 30.83 38.67 -63.01
C MET A 1 30.81 38.29 -61.54
N ARG A 2 30.52 37.00 -61.26
CA ARG A 2 30.80 36.14 -60.07
C ARG A 2 31.58 36.84 -58.92
N ARG A 3 31.27 36.59 -57.63
CA ARG A 3 31.71 35.38 -56.90
C ARG A 3 31.02 35.25 -55.52
N LEU A 4 30.41 34.09 -55.29
CA LEU A 4 30.64 33.08 -54.24
C LEU A 4 30.12 33.38 -52.82
N LEU A 5 28.95 32.80 -52.51
CA LEU A 5 28.58 32.37 -51.16
C LEU A 5 29.45 31.16 -50.77
N ALA A 6 30.12 31.22 -49.62
CA ALA A 6 30.74 30.07 -48.98
C ALA A 6 29.68 29.37 -48.10
N LEU A 7 29.35 28.13 -48.46
CA LEU A 7 28.50 27.23 -47.68
C LEU A 7 29.39 26.48 -46.67
N VAL A 8 29.24 26.77 -45.39
CA VAL A 8 29.88 25.99 -44.31
C VAL A 8 28.91 24.88 -43.91
N LEU A 9 29.18 23.63 -44.33
CA LEU A 9 28.52 22.45 -43.79
C LEU A 9 29.12 22.14 -42.42
N ALA A 10 28.33 22.33 -41.36
CA ALA A 10 28.63 21.76 -40.05
C ALA A 10 28.14 20.30 -40.03
N VAL A 11 29.08 19.35 -40.03
CA VAL A 11 28.79 17.93 -39.81
C VAL A 11 28.59 17.74 -38.30
N ALA A 12 27.33 17.64 -37.87
CA ALA A 12 27.00 17.22 -36.51
C ALA A 12 27.15 15.69 -36.43
N ALA A 13 28.23 15.22 -35.79
CA ALA A 13 28.37 13.82 -35.42
C ALA A 13 27.37 13.52 -34.30
N LEU A 14 26.28 12.83 -34.62
CA LEU A 14 25.42 12.20 -33.61
C LEU A 14 26.20 11.05 -32.97
N THR A 15 26.77 11.28 -31.79
CA THR A 15 27.16 10.20 -30.89
C THR A 15 25.89 9.70 -30.20
N LEU A 16 25.26 8.68 -30.77
CA LEU A 16 24.26 7.90 -30.04
C LEU A 16 24.98 7.16 -28.90
N PRO A 17 24.55 7.27 -27.64
CA PRO A 17 25.07 6.41 -26.59
C PRO A 17 24.64 4.98 -26.90
N VAL A 18 25.60 4.14 -27.28
CA VAL A 18 25.41 2.69 -27.32
C VAL A 18 25.31 2.24 -25.86
N GLN A 19 24.10 2.00 -25.36
CA GLN A 19 23.96 1.17 -24.16
C GLN A 19 24.50 -0.22 -24.50
N PRO A 20 25.43 -0.79 -23.70
CA PRO A 20 25.79 -2.18 -23.88
C PRO A 20 24.52 -3.02 -23.77
N ALA A 21 24.30 -3.92 -24.74
CA ALA A 21 23.23 -4.90 -24.65
C ALA A 21 23.49 -5.75 -23.40
N ASP A 22 22.55 -5.76 -22.46
CA ASP A 22 22.62 -6.67 -21.32
C ASP A 22 22.78 -8.11 -21.84
N ALA A 23 23.82 -8.79 -21.35
CA ALA A 23 24.09 -10.16 -21.74
C ALA A 23 22.94 -11.04 -21.27
N ALA A 24 22.28 -11.72 -22.21
CA ALA A 24 21.14 -12.61 -21.95
C ALA A 24 21.46 -13.64 -20.85
N ALA A 25 20.45 -14.02 -20.08
CA ALA A 25 20.56 -15.07 -19.09
C ALA A 25 21.15 -16.35 -19.70
N ASP A 26 22.35 -16.73 -19.25
CA ASP A 26 23.21 -17.77 -19.83
C ASP A 26 23.56 -18.88 -18.82
N GLY A 27 23.10 -18.75 -17.59
CA GLY A 27 23.22 -19.72 -16.52
C GLY A 27 21.98 -20.61 -16.34
N THR A 28 22.00 -21.40 -15.27
CA THR A 28 20.89 -22.26 -14.86
C THR A 28 20.49 -21.99 -13.42
N LEU A 29 19.19 -22.07 -13.14
CA LEU A 29 18.63 -22.10 -11.80
C LEU A 29 17.62 -23.25 -11.75
N THR A 30 17.69 -24.06 -10.70
CA THR A 30 16.81 -25.22 -10.51
C THR A 30 16.37 -25.29 -9.05
N VAL A 31 15.16 -25.80 -8.81
CA VAL A 31 14.68 -26.14 -7.47
C VAL A 31 14.65 -27.66 -7.31
N ALA A 32 14.99 -28.16 -6.12
CA ALA A 32 14.95 -29.60 -5.85
C ALA A 32 13.52 -30.17 -5.85
N SER A 33 12.53 -29.33 -5.56
CA SER A 33 11.11 -29.68 -5.61
C SER A 33 10.30 -28.49 -6.12
N PRO A 34 9.28 -28.71 -6.97
CA PRO A 34 8.36 -27.65 -7.39
C PRO A 34 7.41 -27.21 -6.28
N SER A 35 7.35 -27.94 -5.16
CA SER A 35 6.58 -27.56 -3.97
C SER A 35 7.31 -27.83 -2.66
N VAL A 36 7.08 -26.97 -1.66
CA VAL A 36 7.59 -27.13 -0.29
C VAL A 36 6.53 -26.70 0.73
N THR A 37 6.46 -27.36 1.88
CA THR A 37 5.55 -26.94 2.97
C THR A 37 6.16 -25.75 3.74
N VAL A 38 5.32 -24.82 4.21
CA VAL A 38 5.73 -23.72 5.10
C VAL A 38 6.57 -24.27 6.26
N GLY A 39 7.70 -23.62 6.53
CA GLY A 39 8.69 -24.02 7.54
C GLY A 39 9.81 -24.90 6.99
N ALA A 40 9.64 -25.53 5.82
CA ALA A 40 10.71 -26.22 5.12
C ALA A 40 11.47 -25.27 4.18
N ASP A 41 12.77 -25.47 4.03
CA ASP A 41 13.61 -24.69 3.14
C ASP A 41 13.39 -25.04 1.66
N ILE A 42 13.34 -24.02 0.81
CA ILE A 42 13.49 -24.17 -0.64
C ILE A 42 14.95 -24.48 -0.91
N ARG A 43 15.24 -25.66 -1.47
CA ARG A 43 16.60 -26.03 -1.92
C ARG A 43 16.73 -25.78 -3.41
N PHE A 44 17.81 -25.12 -3.81
CA PHE A 44 18.07 -24.80 -5.21
C PHE A 44 19.52 -25.08 -5.62
N GLY A 45 19.72 -25.29 -6.92
CA GLY A 45 21.02 -25.39 -7.57
C GLY A 45 21.18 -24.30 -8.63
N TYR A 46 22.38 -23.78 -8.80
CA TYR A 46 22.68 -22.71 -9.76
C TYR A 46 24.00 -22.95 -10.50
N ALA A 47 24.08 -22.39 -11.70
CA ALA A 47 25.31 -22.28 -12.49
C ALA A 47 25.31 -20.98 -13.30
N THR A 48 26.47 -20.37 -13.50
CA THR A 48 26.66 -19.16 -14.33
C THR A 48 28.08 -19.13 -14.91
N SER A 49 28.21 -18.54 -16.10
CA SER A 49 29.53 -18.22 -16.68
C SER A 49 30.14 -16.94 -16.08
N ARG A 50 29.34 -16.18 -15.30
CA ARG A 50 29.66 -14.86 -14.73
C ARG A 50 29.69 -14.89 -13.19
N PRO A 51 30.58 -15.66 -12.54
CA PRO A 51 30.67 -15.68 -11.08
C PRO A 51 31.11 -14.30 -10.56
N ASN A 52 30.46 -13.85 -9.48
CA ASN A 52 30.77 -12.61 -8.79
C ASN A 52 30.34 -12.76 -7.32
N THR A 53 31.14 -12.26 -6.38
CA THR A 53 30.87 -12.29 -4.94
C THR A 53 29.51 -11.72 -4.53
N LYS A 54 28.91 -10.88 -5.37
CA LYS A 54 27.64 -10.21 -5.16
C LYS A 54 26.47 -10.80 -5.96
N ASN A 55 26.69 -11.90 -6.67
CA ASN A 55 25.57 -12.64 -7.27
C ASN A 55 24.70 -13.22 -6.15
N TRP A 56 23.39 -13.21 -6.34
CA TRP A 56 22.45 -13.56 -5.28
C TRP A 56 21.18 -14.21 -5.81
N VAL A 57 20.52 -14.99 -4.96
CA VAL A 57 19.22 -15.59 -5.27
C VAL A 57 18.16 -15.00 -4.35
N GLY A 58 17.08 -14.49 -4.93
CA GLY A 58 15.96 -13.87 -4.21
C GLY A 58 14.64 -14.61 -4.42
N LEU A 59 13.81 -14.66 -3.38
CA LEU A 59 12.45 -15.22 -3.38
C LEU A 59 11.38 -14.11 -3.40
N TYR A 60 10.39 -14.25 -4.29
CA TYR A 60 9.32 -13.29 -4.48
C TYR A 60 7.96 -13.98 -4.63
N ARG A 61 6.87 -13.26 -4.34
CA ARG A 61 5.50 -13.73 -4.65
C ARG A 61 5.28 -13.76 -6.17
N ASP A 62 4.44 -14.67 -6.65
CA ASP A 62 4.08 -14.79 -8.05
C ASP A 62 2.55 -14.84 -8.24
N PRO A 63 1.92 -13.84 -8.90
CA PRO A 63 2.50 -12.56 -9.32
C PRO A 63 2.90 -11.70 -8.12
N GLY A 64 3.77 -10.71 -8.34
CA GLY A 64 4.24 -9.83 -7.27
C GLY A 64 5.34 -8.87 -7.74
N ASN A 65 6.23 -8.48 -6.83
CA ASN A 65 7.34 -7.54 -7.06
C ASN A 65 8.66 -8.21 -7.50
N GLY A 66 8.60 -9.45 -8.02
CA GLY A 66 9.79 -10.06 -8.61
C GLY A 66 10.34 -9.21 -9.75
N PRO A 67 11.66 -9.23 -10.01
CA PRO A 67 12.29 -8.43 -11.06
C PRO A 67 12.01 -9.00 -12.46
N VAL A 68 10.73 -9.07 -12.83
CA VAL A 68 10.26 -9.46 -14.15
C VAL A 68 10.72 -8.40 -15.16
N GLY A 69 11.40 -8.85 -16.23
CA GLY A 69 12.03 -7.92 -17.17
C GLY A 69 13.27 -7.22 -16.60
N GLU A 70 13.93 -7.83 -15.61
CA GLU A 70 15.25 -7.41 -15.11
C GLU A 70 15.29 -6.02 -14.45
N THR A 71 14.14 -5.57 -13.93
CA THR A 71 14.00 -4.26 -13.28
C THR A 71 13.62 -4.40 -11.81
N TYR A 72 14.10 -3.47 -10.98
CA TYR A 72 13.68 -3.39 -9.58
C TYR A 72 12.22 -2.94 -9.47
N VAL A 73 11.41 -3.73 -8.76
CA VAL A 73 10.03 -3.38 -8.39
C VAL A 73 9.90 -3.22 -6.89
N GLY A 74 10.48 -4.14 -6.12
CA GLY A 74 10.51 -4.13 -4.66
C GLY A 74 11.47 -5.18 -4.09
N PRO A 75 11.65 -5.21 -2.76
CA PRO A 75 12.60 -6.10 -2.10
C PRO A 75 12.16 -7.56 -2.19
N SER A 76 13.15 -8.46 -2.21
CA SER A 76 12.91 -9.91 -2.05
C SER A 76 12.38 -10.23 -0.65
N LEU A 77 11.52 -11.24 -0.54
CA LEU A 77 11.03 -11.73 0.74
C LEU A 77 12.14 -12.42 1.56
N LYS A 78 13.01 -13.14 0.86
CA LYS A 78 14.18 -13.86 1.39
C LYS A 78 15.24 -13.88 0.30
N TRP A 79 16.51 -13.87 0.69
CA TRP A 79 17.61 -13.94 -0.26
C TRP A 79 18.87 -14.57 0.35
N VAL A 80 19.80 -14.98 -0.50
CA VAL A 80 21.14 -15.45 -0.12
C VAL A 80 22.14 -15.14 -1.24
N TYR A 81 23.40 -14.88 -0.89
CA TYR A 81 24.49 -14.77 -1.87
C TYR A 81 24.81 -16.14 -2.51
N ALA A 82 25.09 -16.13 -3.81
CA ALA A 82 25.37 -17.28 -4.66
C ALA A 82 26.56 -16.98 -5.60
N PRO A 83 27.78 -16.86 -5.05
CA PRO A 83 28.89 -16.18 -5.75
C PRO A 83 29.69 -17.06 -6.72
N SER A 84 29.56 -18.38 -6.59
CA SER A 84 30.40 -19.34 -7.32
C SER A 84 29.90 -19.56 -8.76
N ALA A 85 30.74 -20.13 -9.63
CA ALA A 85 30.32 -20.49 -10.98
C ALA A 85 29.26 -21.59 -10.99
N THR A 86 29.29 -22.49 -10.01
CA THR A 86 28.25 -23.49 -9.75
C THR A 86 28.06 -23.64 -8.24
N GLY A 87 26.88 -24.01 -7.79
CA GLY A 87 26.63 -24.26 -6.37
C GLY A 87 25.18 -24.61 -6.06
N THR A 88 24.92 -24.78 -4.77
CA THR A 88 23.58 -25.00 -4.20
C THR A 88 23.34 -24.03 -3.05
N GLY A 89 22.08 -23.75 -2.75
CA GLY A 89 21.70 -22.92 -1.59
C GLY A 89 20.30 -23.24 -1.08
N THR A 90 19.92 -22.55 0.01
CA THR A 90 18.57 -22.63 0.58
C THR A 90 17.96 -21.26 0.82
N LEU A 91 16.63 -21.20 0.77
CA LEU A 91 15.83 -20.04 1.18
C LEU A 91 14.77 -20.50 2.17
N PRO A 92 14.66 -19.89 3.36
CA PRO A 92 13.70 -20.32 4.37
C PRO A 92 12.29 -19.88 4.01
N THR A 93 11.28 -20.69 4.34
CA THR A 93 9.87 -20.34 4.12
C THR A 93 9.15 -19.88 5.39
N THR A 94 9.84 -19.84 6.53
CA THR A 94 9.29 -19.37 7.79
C THR A 94 8.75 -17.95 7.69
N GLY A 95 7.49 -17.76 8.11
CA GLY A 95 6.76 -16.49 8.04
C GLY A 95 6.15 -16.19 6.66
N LEU A 96 6.23 -17.12 5.69
CA LEU A 96 5.59 -16.98 4.39
C LEU A 96 4.25 -17.72 4.36
N ALA A 97 3.28 -17.16 3.65
CA ALA A 97 1.99 -17.80 3.42
C ALA A 97 2.08 -18.86 2.32
N ALA A 98 1.18 -19.85 2.35
CA ALA A 98 1.01 -20.75 1.21
C ALA A 98 0.62 -19.96 -0.05
N GLY A 99 1.09 -20.41 -1.22
CA GLY A 99 0.85 -19.74 -2.49
C GLY A 99 1.93 -19.99 -3.53
N ASN A 100 1.85 -19.23 -4.62
CA ASN A 100 2.81 -19.31 -5.72
C ASN A 100 3.94 -18.29 -5.51
N TYR A 101 5.16 -18.73 -5.80
CA TYR A 101 6.38 -17.97 -5.63
C TYR A 101 7.31 -18.18 -6.81
N LYS A 102 8.29 -17.28 -6.95
CA LYS A 102 9.32 -17.34 -7.98
C LYS A 102 10.67 -17.00 -7.37
N ILE A 103 11.70 -17.76 -7.73
CA ILE A 103 13.09 -17.46 -7.39
C ILE A 103 13.85 -16.94 -8.61
N PHE A 104 14.75 -15.99 -8.36
CA PHE A 104 15.55 -15.33 -9.38
C PHE A 104 17.03 -15.43 -9.02
N TYR A 105 17.88 -15.74 -9.98
CA TYR A 105 19.33 -15.67 -9.83
C TYR A 105 19.85 -14.41 -10.51
N LEU A 106 20.44 -13.51 -9.73
CA LEU A 106 20.64 -12.11 -10.08
C LEU A 106 22.12 -11.72 -9.97
N PHE A 107 22.55 -10.84 -10.87
CA PHE A 107 23.95 -10.44 -11.02
C PHE A 107 24.31 -9.23 -10.15
N ASP A 108 25.43 -9.31 -9.43
CA ASP A 108 26.16 -8.17 -8.83
C ASP A 108 25.34 -7.18 -7.98
N ASP A 109 24.58 -7.66 -6.99
CA ASP A 109 23.60 -6.86 -6.20
C ASP A 109 22.54 -6.12 -7.07
N GLY A 110 22.49 -6.39 -8.37
CA GLY A 110 21.54 -5.85 -9.33
C GLY A 110 20.38 -6.81 -9.61
N TYR A 111 19.61 -6.51 -10.67
CA TYR A 111 18.39 -7.23 -11.04
C TYR A 111 18.45 -7.88 -12.42
N THR A 112 19.60 -7.79 -13.09
CA THR A 112 19.92 -8.53 -14.33
C THR A 112 19.92 -10.02 -14.06
N TRP A 113 19.27 -10.79 -14.92
CA TRP A 113 19.13 -12.22 -14.73
C TRP A 113 20.40 -12.97 -15.14
N LEU A 114 20.85 -13.87 -14.27
CA LEU A 114 21.87 -14.86 -14.57
C LEU A 114 21.28 -16.15 -15.14
N ALA A 115 20.01 -16.43 -14.84
CA ALA A 115 19.28 -17.61 -15.32
C ALA A 115 17.78 -17.30 -15.43
N GLN A 116 17.06 -18.13 -16.18
CA GLN A 116 15.60 -18.04 -16.22
C GLN A 116 15.00 -18.24 -14.82
N PRO A 117 14.04 -17.40 -14.39
CA PRO A 117 13.40 -17.53 -13.09
C PRO A 117 12.63 -18.85 -12.95
N VAL A 118 12.58 -19.39 -11.74
CA VAL A 118 11.91 -20.68 -11.48
C VAL A 118 10.72 -20.45 -10.57
N SER A 119 9.53 -20.86 -11.02
CA SER A 119 8.32 -20.87 -10.20
C SER A 119 8.27 -22.10 -9.30
N LEU A 120 7.75 -21.92 -8.08
CA LEU A 120 7.47 -22.98 -7.13
C LEU A 120 6.23 -22.65 -6.30
N ARG A 121 5.72 -23.64 -5.56
CA ARG A 121 4.58 -23.47 -4.66
C ARG A 121 4.96 -23.72 -3.21
N ILE A 122 4.58 -22.80 -2.32
CA ILE A 122 4.60 -23.04 -0.88
C ILE A 122 3.23 -23.59 -0.46
N THR A 123 3.18 -24.73 0.21
CA THR A 123 1.95 -25.39 0.71
C THR A 123 1.85 -25.28 2.23
N SER A 124 0.67 -25.52 2.81
CA SER A 124 0.46 -25.54 4.26
C SER A 124 -0.41 -26.73 4.61
N ASP A 125 -0.10 -27.37 5.73
CA ASP A 125 -0.92 -28.45 6.31
C ASP A 125 -1.90 -27.91 7.36
N THR A 126 -1.87 -26.60 7.63
CA THR A 126 -2.79 -25.95 8.54
C THR A 126 -4.17 -25.89 7.88
N PRO A 127 -5.26 -26.28 8.56
CA PRO A 127 -6.61 -26.20 8.01
C PRO A 127 -6.92 -24.80 7.45
N PRO A 128 -7.79 -24.72 6.42
CA PRO A 128 -8.18 -23.45 5.83
C PRO A 128 -8.81 -22.56 6.91
N ARG A 129 -8.65 -21.24 6.79
CA ARG A 129 -9.31 -20.25 7.64
C ARG A 129 -9.59 -18.95 6.89
N PHE A 130 -10.65 -18.25 7.29
CA PHE A 130 -10.86 -16.87 6.86
C PHE A 130 -10.12 -15.90 7.80
N PRO A 131 -9.57 -14.78 7.29
CA PRO A 131 -8.94 -13.76 8.11
C PRO A 131 -9.91 -13.12 9.11
N ALA A 132 -11.20 -13.05 8.75
CA ALA A 132 -12.29 -12.57 9.60
C ALA A 132 -13.51 -13.50 9.48
N SER A 133 -14.21 -13.73 10.59
CA SER A 133 -15.40 -14.61 10.62
C SER A 133 -16.67 -13.95 10.09
N ARG A 134 -16.72 -12.61 10.07
CA ARG A 134 -17.81 -11.80 9.53
C ARG A 134 -17.25 -10.59 8.79
N PHE A 135 -17.71 -10.34 7.58
CA PHE A 135 -17.28 -9.17 6.80
C PHE A 135 -18.29 -8.80 5.71
N THR A 136 -18.09 -7.63 5.09
CA THR A 136 -18.98 -7.11 4.04
C THR A 136 -18.26 -7.08 2.70
N LEU A 137 -18.92 -7.57 1.65
CA LEU A 137 -18.49 -7.38 0.27
C LEU A 137 -19.03 -6.05 -0.28
N ARG A 138 -18.63 -5.68 -1.50
CA ARG A 138 -19.14 -4.49 -2.17
C ARG A 138 -20.67 -4.47 -2.22
N ASN A 139 -21.24 -3.27 -2.14
CA ASN A 139 -22.68 -3.07 -2.20
C ASN A 139 -23.25 -3.61 -3.52
N ALA A 140 -24.50 -4.06 -3.47
CA ALA A 140 -25.28 -4.43 -4.64
C ALA A 140 -26.35 -3.39 -4.94
N LYS A 141 -26.87 -3.37 -6.16
CA LYS A 141 -27.99 -2.53 -6.58
C LYS A 141 -29.19 -3.42 -6.89
N ALA A 142 -30.36 -3.12 -6.31
CA ALA A 142 -31.59 -3.84 -6.63
C ALA A 142 -31.89 -3.75 -8.14
N GLY A 143 -32.19 -4.90 -8.75
CA GLY A 143 -32.45 -5.06 -10.18
C GLY A 143 -31.19 -5.17 -11.06
N ALA A 144 -29.98 -5.09 -10.50
CA ALA A 144 -28.73 -5.21 -11.26
C ALA A 144 -27.97 -6.49 -10.91
N ALA A 145 -27.23 -7.02 -11.90
CA ALA A 145 -26.35 -8.15 -11.69
C ALA A 145 -25.25 -7.80 -10.67
N TYR A 146 -24.99 -8.73 -9.76
CA TYR A 146 -23.99 -8.66 -8.72
C TYR A 146 -22.89 -9.68 -8.95
N SER A 147 -21.66 -9.29 -8.64
CA SER A 147 -20.50 -10.19 -8.62
C SER A 147 -19.50 -9.68 -7.59
N ALA A 148 -18.91 -10.58 -6.81
CA ALA A 148 -17.78 -10.34 -5.93
C ALA A 148 -17.08 -11.70 -5.72
N THR A 149 -15.99 -11.76 -4.97
CA THR A 149 -15.32 -13.02 -4.67
C THR A 149 -14.82 -13.06 -3.23
N VAL A 150 -14.82 -14.25 -2.66
CA VAL A 150 -14.11 -14.59 -1.40
C VAL A 150 -12.96 -15.55 -1.64
N GLY A 151 -12.72 -15.94 -2.90
CA GLY A 151 -11.79 -17.00 -3.30
C GLY A 151 -10.35 -16.76 -2.85
N GLY A 152 -9.93 -15.49 -2.77
CA GLY A 152 -8.57 -15.10 -2.39
C GLY A 152 -8.37 -14.86 -0.88
N LEU A 153 -9.41 -14.98 -0.06
CA LEU A 153 -9.32 -14.64 1.36
C LEU A 153 -8.74 -15.76 2.22
N VAL A 154 -8.95 -17.03 1.84
CA VAL A 154 -8.62 -18.18 2.68
C VAL A 154 -7.10 -18.31 2.88
N GLN A 155 -6.68 -18.44 4.13
CA GLN A 155 -5.30 -18.70 4.55
C GLN A 155 -5.15 -20.15 5.05
N GLY A 156 -3.91 -20.62 5.19
CA GLY A 156 -3.61 -22.02 5.53
C GLY A 156 -3.48 -22.88 4.27
N ASP A 157 -4.00 -24.10 4.31
CA ASP A 157 -4.10 -24.95 3.14
C ASP A 157 -5.11 -24.34 2.14
N VAL A 158 -4.67 -24.19 0.90
CA VAL A 158 -5.47 -23.73 -0.24
C VAL A 158 -5.42 -24.71 -1.41
N THR A 159 -4.92 -25.92 -1.17
CA THR A 159 -4.80 -26.97 -2.18
C THR A 159 -6.16 -27.63 -2.38
N GLY A 160 -6.66 -27.61 -3.63
CA GLY A 160 -8.00 -28.13 -3.93
C GLY A 160 -9.12 -27.32 -3.26
N LEU A 161 -8.85 -26.07 -2.89
CA LEU A 161 -9.81 -25.20 -2.21
C LEU A 161 -11.09 -25.04 -3.04
N THR A 162 -12.22 -25.36 -2.40
CA THR A 162 -13.56 -25.17 -2.97
C THR A 162 -14.46 -24.42 -2.01
N PHE A 163 -15.46 -23.74 -2.56
CA PHE A 163 -16.43 -22.97 -1.79
C PHE A 163 -17.87 -23.45 -2.02
N ALA A 164 -18.70 -23.31 -1.00
CA ALA A 164 -20.13 -23.55 -1.07
C ALA A 164 -20.92 -22.55 -0.22
N LYS A 165 -22.12 -22.22 -0.69
CA LYS A 165 -23.10 -21.46 0.11
C LYS A 165 -23.72 -22.39 1.15
N THR A 166 -23.68 -21.99 2.41
CA THR A 166 -24.32 -22.74 3.52
C THR A 166 -25.64 -22.13 3.96
N SER A 167 -25.83 -20.82 3.77
CA SER A 167 -27.07 -20.12 4.07
C SER A 167 -27.19 -18.80 3.30
N GLY A 168 -28.37 -18.18 3.33
CA GLY A 168 -28.61 -16.86 2.74
C GLY A 168 -29.66 -16.85 1.62
N PRO A 169 -30.00 -15.66 1.10
CA PRO A 169 -31.15 -15.47 0.22
C PRO A 169 -31.01 -16.19 -1.13
N ALA A 170 -32.13 -16.63 -1.71
CA ALA A 170 -32.15 -17.44 -2.94
C ALA A 170 -31.45 -16.78 -4.13
N TRP A 171 -31.44 -15.44 -4.20
CA TRP A 171 -30.80 -14.72 -5.30
C TRP A 171 -29.27 -14.81 -5.29
N VAL A 172 -28.63 -15.14 -4.16
CA VAL A 172 -27.17 -15.28 -4.06
C VAL A 172 -26.75 -16.71 -4.37
N SER A 173 -25.80 -16.85 -5.28
CA SER A 173 -25.05 -18.08 -5.57
C SER A 173 -23.59 -17.94 -5.15
N VAL A 174 -22.98 -19.06 -4.73
CA VAL A 174 -21.54 -19.15 -4.46
C VAL A 174 -20.97 -20.28 -5.30
N SER A 175 -20.04 -19.98 -6.20
CA SER A 175 -19.38 -20.99 -7.03
C SER A 175 -18.31 -21.76 -6.24
N SER A 176 -17.84 -22.88 -6.79
CA SER A 176 -16.71 -23.63 -6.23
C SER A 176 -15.41 -22.83 -6.17
N SER A 177 -15.25 -21.77 -6.98
CA SER A 177 -14.10 -20.86 -6.92
C SER A 177 -14.26 -19.71 -5.92
N GLY A 178 -15.40 -19.62 -5.24
CA GLY A 178 -15.68 -18.56 -4.27
C GLY A 178 -16.25 -17.28 -4.90
N ALA A 179 -16.71 -17.32 -6.16
CA ALA A 179 -17.44 -16.20 -6.75
C ALA A 179 -18.84 -16.10 -6.12
N VAL A 180 -19.19 -14.92 -5.63
CA VAL A 180 -20.50 -14.59 -5.05
C VAL A 180 -21.28 -13.76 -6.06
N THR A 181 -22.33 -14.33 -6.65
CA THR A 181 -23.06 -13.72 -7.77
C THR A 181 -24.58 -13.79 -7.57
N GLY A 182 -25.32 -12.99 -8.33
CA GLY A 182 -26.78 -13.01 -8.31
C GLY A 182 -27.42 -11.70 -8.75
N THR A 183 -28.74 -11.59 -8.64
CA THR A 183 -29.48 -10.36 -8.91
C THR A 183 -30.51 -10.12 -7.80
N PRO A 184 -30.26 -9.20 -6.85
CA PRO A 184 -31.24 -8.90 -5.82
C PRO A 184 -32.42 -8.11 -6.39
N THR A 185 -33.64 -8.41 -5.95
CA THR A 185 -34.85 -7.67 -6.37
C THR A 185 -35.24 -6.54 -5.42
N THR A 186 -34.82 -6.64 -4.15
CA THR A 186 -35.25 -5.74 -3.08
C THR A 186 -34.04 -5.24 -2.30
N ALA A 187 -34.06 -3.98 -1.86
CA ALA A 187 -33.04 -3.42 -0.99
C ALA A 187 -33.07 -4.08 0.41
N GLY A 188 -31.93 -4.07 1.08
CA GLY A 188 -31.72 -4.70 2.38
C GLY A 188 -30.41 -5.48 2.45
N ASP A 189 -29.99 -5.81 3.65
CA ASP A 189 -28.78 -6.60 3.86
C ASP A 189 -29.04 -8.07 3.55
N ALA A 190 -28.25 -8.62 2.64
CA ALA A 190 -28.19 -10.05 2.36
C ALA A 190 -27.05 -10.68 3.15
N VAL A 191 -27.39 -11.50 4.14
CA VAL A 191 -26.44 -12.26 4.96
C VAL A 191 -26.29 -13.66 4.36
N VAL A 192 -25.05 -14.06 4.06
CA VAL A 192 -24.71 -15.28 3.32
C VAL A 192 -23.69 -16.08 4.15
N GLY A 193 -24.02 -17.32 4.47
CA GLY A 193 -23.04 -18.27 5.02
C GLY A 193 -22.22 -18.88 3.88
N ILE A 194 -20.90 -18.89 4.03
CA ILE A 194 -19.98 -19.50 3.06
C ILE A 194 -19.06 -20.46 3.78
N ARG A 195 -18.87 -21.65 3.19
CA ARG A 195 -17.89 -22.65 3.61
C ARG A 195 -16.79 -22.79 2.58
N ALA A 196 -15.55 -22.74 3.04
CA ALA A 196 -14.35 -23.14 2.32
C ALA A 196 -13.97 -24.58 2.73
N THR A 197 -13.58 -25.42 1.79
CA THR A 197 -13.21 -26.82 2.01
C THR A 197 -11.93 -27.16 1.27
N THR A 198 -11.01 -27.83 1.96
CA THR A 198 -9.83 -28.51 1.39
C THR A 198 -9.75 -29.93 1.93
N ALA A 199 -8.72 -30.69 1.55
CA ALA A 199 -8.46 -32.01 2.12
C ALA A 199 -8.09 -31.95 3.61
N SER A 200 -7.50 -30.85 4.08
CA SER A 200 -7.08 -30.66 5.48
C SER A 200 -8.20 -30.15 6.40
N GLY A 201 -9.33 -29.67 5.86
CA GLY A 201 -10.48 -29.29 6.68
C GLY A 201 -11.42 -28.29 6.03
N THR A 202 -12.21 -27.62 6.87
CA THR A 202 -13.19 -26.61 6.44
C THR A 202 -13.09 -25.33 7.27
N ALA A 203 -13.46 -24.20 6.67
CA ALA A 203 -13.67 -22.94 7.37
C ALA A 203 -14.98 -22.29 6.95
N ASP A 204 -15.67 -21.67 7.90
CA ASP A 204 -16.92 -20.95 7.66
C ASP A 204 -16.73 -19.44 7.88
N ALA A 205 -17.41 -18.63 7.08
CA ALA A 205 -17.55 -17.19 7.28
C ALA A 205 -18.98 -16.73 6.98
N THR A 206 -19.38 -15.63 7.61
CA THR A 206 -20.62 -14.92 7.28
C THR A 206 -20.31 -13.65 6.50
N VAL A 207 -20.92 -13.52 5.34
CA VAL A 207 -20.71 -12.40 4.43
C VAL A 207 -21.97 -11.57 4.32
N THR A 208 -21.85 -10.26 4.44
CA THR A 208 -22.93 -9.31 4.18
C THR A 208 -22.77 -8.67 2.80
N VAL A 209 -23.86 -8.58 2.04
CA VAL A 209 -23.98 -7.74 0.84
C VAL A 209 -25.09 -6.72 1.07
N ARG A 210 -24.74 -5.44 1.09
CA ARG A 210 -25.72 -4.35 1.29
C ARG A 210 -26.40 -4.03 -0.04
N VAL A 211 -27.68 -4.37 -0.18
CA VAL A 211 -28.43 -4.07 -1.40
C VAL A 211 -29.06 -2.69 -1.30
N GLN A 212 -28.70 -1.80 -2.23
CA GLN A 212 -29.21 -0.43 -2.33
C GLN A 212 -30.31 -0.33 -3.39
N SER A 213 -31.37 0.44 -3.11
CA SER A 213 -32.36 0.87 -4.11
C SER A 213 -32.01 2.23 -4.73
N GLY A 214 -31.25 3.07 -4.03
CA GLY A 214 -30.86 4.43 -4.43
C GLY A 214 -29.39 4.54 -4.83
N VAL A 215 -28.66 5.50 -4.25
CA VAL A 215 -27.21 5.65 -4.45
C VAL A 215 -26.52 4.35 -4.03
N LEU A 216 -25.66 3.80 -4.90
CA LEU A 216 -24.98 2.52 -4.65
C LEU A 216 -24.06 2.59 -3.43
N VAL A 217 -23.40 3.72 -3.21
CA VAL A 217 -22.51 3.95 -2.08
C VAL A 217 -22.91 5.27 -1.40
N PRO A 218 -23.93 5.28 -0.52
CA PRO A 218 -24.37 6.51 0.14
C PRO A 218 -23.38 6.97 1.22
N GLN A 219 -22.60 6.04 1.76
CA GLN A 219 -21.56 6.23 2.76
C GLN A 219 -20.39 5.32 2.40
N PHE A 220 -19.17 5.78 2.62
CA PHE A 220 -17.97 4.98 2.44
C PHE A 220 -16.94 5.26 3.54
N ARG A 221 -16.07 4.29 3.78
CA ARG A 221 -14.94 4.39 4.71
C ARG A 221 -13.63 4.53 3.96
N ALA A 222 -12.93 5.64 4.19
CA ALA A 222 -11.62 5.91 3.62
C ALA A 222 -10.52 5.70 4.67
N LEU A 223 -9.42 5.10 4.25
CA LEU A 223 -8.27 4.80 5.10
C LEU A 223 -6.99 5.41 4.50
N SER A 224 -6.16 6.06 5.31
CA SER A 224 -4.76 6.39 4.99
C SER A 224 -3.86 5.44 5.78
N TRP A 225 -2.96 4.71 5.12
CA TRP A 225 -2.25 3.61 5.75
C TRP A 225 -0.84 3.37 5.20
N ASN A 226 0.17 3.76 5.99
CA ASN A 226 1.53 3.24 5.84
C ASN A 226 1.57 1.78 6.31
N LEU A 227 2.04 0.87 5.46
CA LEU A 227 2.05 -0.57 5.72
C LEU A 227 3.29 -1.08 6.46
N TRP A 228 4.30 -0.25 6.70
CA TRP A 228 5.60 -0.64 7.23
C TRP A 228 6.29 -1.73 6.39
N HIS A 229 6.90 -1.30 5.29
CA HIS A 229 7.50 -2.18 4.28
C HIS A 229 6.52 -3.26 3.79
N GLY A 230 5.32 -2.87 3.37
CA GLY A 230 4.28 -3.78 2.90
C GLY A 230 3.75 -4.75 3.96
N GLY A 231 4.04 -4.51 5.24
CA GLY A 231 3.70 -5.38 6.37
C GLY A 231 4.74 -6.46 6.65
N THR A 232 5.89 -6.44 5.98
CA THR A 232 6.93 -7.48 6.12
C THR A 232 7.65 -7.44 7.46
N ARG A 233 7.53 -6.34 8.20
CA ARG A 233 8.05 -6.19 9.58
C ARG A 233 7.15 -6.84 10.63
N VAL A 234 5.97 -7.31 10.24
CA VAL A 234 5.00 -7.92 11.14
C VAL A 234 4.80 -9.40 10.80
N ALA A 235 4.93 -10.25 11.81
CA ALA A 235 4.55 -11.66 11.70
C ALA A 235 3.07 -11.79 11.29
N ASP A 236 2.81 -12.58 10.25
CA ASP A 236 1.51 -12.73 9.60
C ASP A 236 0.88 -11.41 9.11
N GLY A 237 1.73 -10.43 8.76
CA GLY A 237 1.32 -9.07 8.38
C GLY A 237 0.23 -9.05 7.31
N PHE A 238 0.36 -9.86 6.25
CA PHE A 238 -0.64 -9.93 5.18
C PHE A 238 -2.02 -10.38 5.67
N GLU A 239 -2.10 -11.44 6.48
CA GLU A 239 -3.39 -11.91 7.02
C GLU A 239 -4.00 -10.89 7.98
N LYS A 240 -3.17 -10.29 8.84
CA LYS A 240 -3.64 -9.24 9.76
C LYS A 240 -4.14 -8.01 9.00
N GLN A 241 -3.49 -7.65 7.89
CA GLN A 241 -3.93 -6.54 7.04
C GLN A 241 -5.29 -6.85 6.39
N LEU A 242 -5.48 -8.06 5.85
CA LEU A 242 -6.78 -8.50 5.33
C LEU A 242 -7.85 -8.47 6.41
N ARG A 243 -7.56 -9.03 7.59
CA ARG A 243 -8.47 -9.02 8.73
C ARG A 243 -8.90 -7.60 9.08
N PHE A 244 -7.94 -6.68 9.19
CA PHE A 244 -8.23 -5.28 9.52
C PHE A 244 -9.16 -4.62 8.48
N LEU A 245 -8.87 -4.75 7.19
CA LEU A 245 -9.72 -4.18 6.13
C LEU A 245 -11.15 -4.75 6.15
N LEU A 246 -11.29 -6.05 6.43
CA LEU A 246 -12.56 -6.77 6.49
C LEU A 246 -13.38 -6.40 7.74
N GLU A 247 -12.75 -6.39 8.92
CA GLU A 247 -13.41 -6.11 10.21
C GLU A 247 -13.78 -4.63 10.35
N ARG A 248 -12.96 -3.71 9.81
CA ARG A 248 -13.25 -2.27 9.80
C ARG A 248 -14.15 -1.84 8.65
N ASP A 249 -14.52 -2.77 7.77
CA ASP A 249 -15.42 -2.54 6.64
C ASP A 249 -14.98 -1.35 5.77
N VAL A 250 -13.68 -1.32 5.45
CA VAL A 250 -13.05 -0.26 4.66
C VAL A 250 -13.49 -0.35 3.21
N ASP A 251 -13.70 0.79 2.54
CA ASP A 251 -14.13 0.83 1.13
C ASP A 251 -13.01 1.29 0.19
N VAL A 252 -12.22 2.28 0.61
CA VAL A 252 -11.12 2.86 -0.18
C VAL A 252 -9.91 3.15 0.70
N VAL A 253 -8.71 2.94 0.17
CA VAL A 253 -7.45 3.08 0.91
C VAL A 253 -6.42 3.81 0.08
N GLY A 254 -5.80 4.84 0.65
CA GLY A 254 -4.50 5.33 0.21
C GLY A 254 -3.40 4.65 1.01
N ILE A 255 -2.54 3.91 0.31
CA ILE A 255 -1.48 3.09 0.87
C ILE A 255 -0.12 3.76 0.65
N GLN A 256 0.74 3.71 1.66
CA GLN A 256 2.16 4.09 1.62
C GLN A 256 3.03 2.88 2.01
N GLU A 257 4.32 2.91 1.65
CA GLU A 257 5.25 1.79 1.81
C GLU A 257 4.72 0.45 1.27
N ASN A 258 4.12 0.46 0.07
CA ASN A 258 3.54 -0.75 -0.52
C ASN A 258 4.60 -1.73 -1.07
N GLU A 259 5.89 -1.36 -1.10
CA GLU A 259 7.01 -2.18 -1.58
C GLU A 259 6.77 -2.79 -2.98
N GLY A 260 6.10 -2.00 -3.83
CA GLY A 260 5.77 -2.32 -5.21
C GLY A 260 4.81 -3.50 -5.42
N SER A 261 4.20 -4.08 -4.39
CA SER A 261 3.28 -5.22 -4.57
C SER A 261 2.25 -5.47 -3.47
N ALA A 262 2.39 -4.88 -2.28
CA ALA A 262 1.49 -5.17 -1.17
C ALA A 262 0.03 -4.81 -1.51
N ALA A 263 -0.20 -3.68 -2.18
CA ALA A 263 -1.54 -3.27 -2.60
C ALA A 263 -2.15 -4.24 -3.64
N GLN A 264 -1.37 -4.69 -4.63
CA GLN A 264 -1.78 -5.74 -5.57
C GLN A 264 -2.15 -7.04 -4.86
N ALA A 265 -1.35 -7.48 -3.88
CA ALA A 265 -1.60 -8.71 -3.14
C ALA A 265 -2.91 -8.62 -2.33
N LEU A 266 -3.12 -7.50 -1.64
CA LEU A 266 -4.37 -7.23 -0.92
C LEU A 266 -5.56 -7.18 -1.87
N ALA A 267 -5.43 -6.47 -3.00
CA ALA A 267 -6.48 -6.36 -4.02
C ALA A 267 -6.87 -7.72 -4.59
N SER A 268 -5.89 -8.56 -4.90
CA SER A 268 -6.10 -9.90 -5.46
C SER A 268 -6.83 -10.81 -4.47
N ALA A 269 -6.48 -10.73 -3.18
CA ALA A 269 -7.16 -11.50 -2.14
C ALA A 269 -8.61 -11.02 -1.90
N LEU A 270 -8.82 -9.71 -1.85
CA LEU A 270 -10.12 -9.08 -1.57
C LEU A 270 -11.07 -9.07 -2.80
N GLY A 271 -10.54 -9.27 -4.00
CA GLY A 271 -11.28 -9.04 -5.26
C GLY A 271 -11.53 -7.55 -5.54
N TRP A 272 -10.58 -6.69 -5.15
CA TRP A 272 -10.68 -5.23 -5.23
C TRP A 272 -9.86 -4.67 -6.41
N SER A 273 -10.11 -3.41 -6.77
CA SER A 273 -9.32 -2.67 -7.75
C SER A 273 -8.13 -1.98 -7.07
N TYR A 274 -7.01 -1.85 -7.77
CA TYR A 274 -5.85 -1.11 -7.29
C TYR A 274 -5.14 -0.33 -8.41
N PHE A 275 -4.39 0.68 -8.03
CA PHE A 275 -3.41 1.36 -8.86
C PHE A 275 -2.23 1.78 -7.98
N GLN A 276 -1.00 1.55 -8.41
CA GLN A 276 0.17 1.73 -7.56
C GLN A 276 1.42 2.13 -8.33
N ASN A 277 2.38 2.70 -7.62
CA ASN A 277 3.79 2.73 -8.00
C ASN A 277 4.61 1.88 -7.01
N SER A 278 5.93 2.04 -6.99
CA SER A 278 6.81 1.27 -6.09
C SER A 278 6.60 1.53 -4.60
N ASP A 279 5.98 2.67 -4.23
CA ASP A 279 5.88 3.11 -2.83
C ASP A 279 4.43 3.42 -2.40
N THR A 280 3.67 4.15 -3.22
CA THR A 280 2.27 4.52 -2.95
C THR A 280 1.27 3.74 -3.79
N ALA A 281 0.07 3.53 -3.25
CA ALA A 281 -1.03 2.90 -3.96
C ALA A 281 -2.41 3.46 -3.58
N VAL A 282 -3.37 3.27 -4.47
CA VAL A 282 -4.80 3.34 -4.19
C VAL A 282 -5.39 1.94 -4.28
N LEU A 283 -6.14 1.53 -3.26
CA LEU A 283 -6.86 0.27 -3.20
C LEU A 283 -8.36 0.57 -2.99
N SER A 284 -9.25 -0.08 -3.74
CA SER A 284 -10.67 0.24 -3.75
C SER A 284 -11.56 -0.99 -3.93
N ARG A 285 -12.54 -1.12 -3.04
CA ARG A 285 -13.65 -2.11 -3.12
C ARG A 285 -14.49 -1.93 -4.38
N TYR A 286 -14.49 -0.73 -4.95
CA TYR A 286 -15.23 -0.35 -6.15
C TYR A 286 -14.30 -0.13 -7.35
N PRO A 287 -14.81 -0.22 -8.60
CA PRO A 287 -13.97 -0.12 -9.80
C PRO A 287 -13.17 1.19 -9.89
N ILE A 288 -11.92 1.07 -10.31
CA ILE A 288 -11.12 2.22 -10.74
C ILE A 288 -11.37 2.46 -12.22
N THR A 289 -11.78 3.68 -12.58
CA THR A 289 -12.16 4.07 -13.96
C THR A 289 -11.17 5.04 -14.61
N GLY A 290 -10.19 5.52 -13.86
CA GLY A 290 -9.13 6.38 -14.37
C GLY A 290 -8.00 6.52 -13.36
N THR A 291 -6.79 6.77 -13.85
CA THR A 291 -5.58 6.86 -13.02
C THR A 291 -4.76 8.09 -13.40
N THR A 292 -3.94 8.55 -12.45
CA THR A 292 -2.88 9.54 -12.70
C THR A 292 -1.55 8.87 -12.41
N PRO A 293 -0.61 8.87 -13.37
CA PRO A 293 0.74 8.36 -13.16
C PRO A 293 1.45 9.05 -11.98
N THR A 294 2.55 8.46 -11.54
CA THR A 294 3.35 8.95 -10.41
C THR A 294 3.65 10.46 -10.51
N VAL A 295 3.33 11.20 -9.44
CA VAL A 295 3.63 12.62 -9.30
C VAL A 295 4.71 12.81 -8.25
N ALA A 296 5.75 13.58 -8.58
CA ALA A 296 6.90 13.87 -7.70
C ALA A 296 7.63 12.63 -7.15
N GLY A 297 7.44 11.45 -7.73
CA GLY A 297 7.91 10.17 -7.16
C GLY A 297 7.14 9.71 -5.92
N SER A 298 6.23 10.53 -5.40
CA SER A 298 5.70 10.43 -4.03
C SER A 298 4.18 10.33 -3.95
N ALA A 299 3.47 10.31 -5.08
CA ALA A 299 2.02 10.17 -5.07
C ALA A 299 1.47 9.47 -6.31
N VAL A 300 0.34 8.79 -6.14
CA VAL A 300 -0.52 8.25 -7.19
C VAL A 300 -1.97 8.61 -6.91
N ALA A 301 -2.82 8.56 -7.95
CA ALA A 301 -4.24 8.82 -7.76
C ALA A 301 -5.14 8.05 -8.70
N ALA A 302 -6.34 7.71 -8.22
CA ALA A 302 -7.35 6.97 -8.97
C ALA A 302 -8.73 7.63 -8.88
N ARG A 303 -9.50 7.54 -9.97
CA ARG A 303 -10.93 7.83 -10.00
C ARG A 303 -11.67 6.54 -9.71
N ILE A 304 -12.49 6.56 -8.67
CA ILE A 304 -13.25 5.41 -8.17
C ILE A 304 -14.72 5.61 -8.53
N ASP A 305 -15.32 4.61 -9.16
CA ASP A 305 -16.74 4.59 -9.51
C ASP A 305 -17.57 4.11 -8.32
N LEU A 306 -18.48 4.97 -7.84
CA LEU A 306 -19.40 4.70 -6.75
C LEU A 306 -20.85 4.54 -7.27
N GLY A 307 -21.01 4.24 -8.56
CA GLY A 307 -22.29 4.11 -9.27
C GLY A 307 -22.64 5.42 -10.00
N ALA A 308 -23.66 6.13 -9.52
CA ALA A 308 -24.05 7.41 -10.13
C ALA A 308 -23.08 8.57 -9.79
N ARG A 309 -22.05 8.31 -8.99
CA ARG A 309 -21.09 9.29 -8.48
C ARG A 309 -19.67 8.72 -8.58
N SER A 310 -18.67 9.58 -8.50
CA SER A 310 -17.27 9.15 -8.41
C SER A 310 -16.55 9.85 -7.29
N LEU A 311 -15.45 9.25 -6.85
CA LEU A 311 -14.50 9.80 -5.89
C LEU A 311 -13.13 9.91 -6.56
N ARG A 312 -12.40 10.98 -6.26
CA ARG A 312 -10.99 11.08 -6.62
C ARG A 312 -10.14 10.85 -5.37
N LEU A 313 -9.28 9.85 -5.40
CA LEU A 313 -8.42 9.50 -4.26
C LEU A 313 -6.95 9.62 -4.65
N TRP A 314 -6.23 10.50 -3.94
CA TRP A 314 -4.79 10.64 -3.97
C TRP A 314 -4.16 9.97 -2.75
N SER A 315 -3.11 9.19 -2.96
CA SER A 315 -2.23 8.66 -1.91
C SER A 315 -0.84 9.26 -2.07
N ALA A 316 -0.28 9.80 -1.00
CA ALA A 316 1.04 10.42 -0.98
C ALA A 316 1.92 9.87 0.15
N HIS A 317 3.21 9.80 -0.09
CA HIS A 317 4.23 9.48 0.90
C HIS A 317 5.39 10.46 0.72
N LEU A 318 5.53 11.40 1.64
CA LEU A 318 6.53 12.47 1.56
C LEU A 318 7.84 12.03 2.22
N GLY A 319 8.95 12.66 1.83
CA GLY A 319 10.28 12.27 2.32
C GLY A 319 10.38 12.25 3.85
N TYR A 320 10.89 11.16 4.42
CA TYR A 320 10.89 10.95 5.88
C TYR A 320 12.01 11.70 6.63
N THR A 321 13.12 12.02 5.96
CA THR A 321 14.32 12.60 6.59
C THR A 321 14.70 13.97 6.02
N PRO A 322 15.20 14.90 6.86
CA PRO A 322 15.20 14.87 8.32
C PRO A 322 13.79 14.97 8.92
N TYR A 323 13.60 14.60 10.19
CA TYR A 323 12.29 14.68 10.86
C TYR A 323 12.19 15.93 11.75
N GLY A 324 11.22 16.81 11.43
CA GLY A 324 11.07 18.12 12.07
C GLY A 324 10.89 18.08 13.61
N PRO A 325 10.11 17.15 14.17
CA PRO A 325 10.01 16.99 15.63
C PRO A 325 11.35 16.65 16.32
N TYR A 326 12.26 15.90 15.70
CA TYR A 326 13.61 15.71 16.25
C TYR A 326 14.41 17.01 16.26
N ASP A 327 14.37 17.77 15.16
CA ASP A 327 15.04 19.06 15.05
C ASP A 327 14.53 20.08 16.10
N ALA A 328 13.25 19.97 16.48
CA ALA A 328 12.65 20.80 17.51
C ALA A 328 12.98 20.30 18.93
N CYS A 329 12.73 19.02 19.22
CA CYS A 329 12.81 18.46 20.57
C CYS A 329 14.24 18.22 21.04
N PHE A 330 15.09 17.70 20.16
CA PHE A 330 16.49 17.42 20.44
C PHE A 330 17.38 18.56 19.97
N GLY A 331 17.16 19.03 18.73
CA GLY A 331 17.97 20.08 18.11
C GLY A 331 17.71 21.51 18.60
N ARG A 332 16.57 21.76 19.24
CA ARG A 332 16.16 23.11 19.73
C ARG A 332 16.22 24.20 18.66
N MET A 333 15.96 23.84 17.40
CA MET A 333 15.99 24.79 16.28
C MET A 333 14.89 25.84 16.38
N THR A 334 15.16 27.09 16.02
CA THR A 334 14.11 28.11 15.91
C THR A 334 13.06 27.71 14.86
N VAL A 335 11.84 28.22 14.97
CA VAL A 335 10.79 27.96 13.97
C VAL A 335 11.26 28.28 12.55
N LYS A 336 12.03 29.36 12.36
CA LYS A 336 12.63 29.70 11.06
C LYS A 336 13.57 28.60 10.55
N GLN A 337 14.41 28.03 11.42
CA GLN A 337 15.30 26.93 11.05
C GLN A 337 14.53 25.65 10.73
N LEU A 338 13.47 25.34 11.49
CA LEU A 338 12.59 24.21 11.20
C LEU A 338 11.96 24.34 9.81
N LEU A 339 11.39 25.50 9.47
CA LEU A 339 10.79 25.72 8.15
C LEU A 339 11.82 25.65 7.01
N ASN A 340 13.03 26.15 7.24
CA ASN A 340 14.12 25.98 6.25
C ASN A 340 14.50 24.51 6.07
N ARG A 341 14.50 23.71 7.15
CA ARG A 341 14.76 22.26 7.06
C ARG A 341 13.65 21.50 6.37
N GLU A 342 12.39 21.81 6.66
CA GLU A 342 11.23 21.26 5.93
C GLU A 342 11.27 21.59 4.43
N ALA A 343 11.83 22.75 4.06
CA ALA A 343 12.03 23.09 2.65
C ALA A 343 13.16 22.26 2.03
N SER A 344 14.29 22.12 2.72
CA SER A 344 15.45 21.37 2.24
C SER A 344 15.28 19.85 2.27
N SER A 345 14.36 19.31 3.08
CA SER A 345 14.05 17.87 3.14
C SER A 345 13.38 17.35 1.86
N GLY A 346 12.89 18.25 1.01
CA GLY A 346 12.12 17.93 -0.19
C GLY A 346 10.61 17.80 0.06
N ARG A 347 10.15 17.57 1.30
CA ARG A 347 8.71 17.43 1.63
C ARG A 347 7.88 18.62 1.18
N THR A 348 8.35 19.83 1.44
CA THR A 348 7.65 21.07 1.04
C THR A 348 7.54 21.19 -0.48
N GLY A 349 8.57 20.78 -1.23
CA GLY A 349 8.51 20.74 -2.69
C GLY A 349 7.50 19.71 -3.18
N GLN A 350 7.56 18.49 -2.65
CA GLN A 350 6.68 17.38 -3.01
C GLN A 350 5.20 17.72 -2.81
N ILE A 351 4.80 18.23 -1.64
CA ILE A 351 3.40 18.55 -1.36
C ILE A 351 2.87 19.65 -2.31
N ASN A 352 3.68 20.67 -2.62
CA ASN A 352 3.29 21.73 -3.55
C ASN A 352 3.17 21.21 -4.99
N THR A 353 4.05 20.30 -5.42
CA THR A 353 3.94 19.64 -6.74
C THR A 353 2.68 18.77 -6.81
N ILE A 354 2.36 18.03 -5.75
CA ILE A 354 1.14 17.23 -5.66
C ILE A 354 -0.10 18.14 -5.75
N LEU A 355 -0.18 19.20 -4.95
CA LEU A 355 -1.30 20.15 -4.98
C LEU A 355 -1.45 20.83 -6.35
N THR A 356 -0.33 21.11 -7.03
CA THR A 356 -0.35 21.62 -8.41
C THR A 356 -0.98 20.60 -9.37
N ALA A 357 -0.58 19.34 -9.28
CA ALA A 357 -1.14 18.26 -10.08
C ALA A 357 -2.63 17.97 -9.75
N MET A 358 -3.05 18.23 -8.51
CA MET A 358 -4.44 18.14 -8.06
C MET A 358 -5.33 19.29 -8.55
N SER A 359 -4.79 20.36 -9.14
CA SER A 359 -5.56 21.58 -9.44
C SER A 359 -6.86 21.33 -10.22
N ALA A 360 -6.83 20.51 -11.26
CA ALA A 360 -8.02 20.15 -12.04
C ALA A 360 -9.04 19.35 -11.21
N ASP A 361 -8.57 18.42 -10.37
CA ASP A 361 -9.43 17.65 -9.47
C ASP A 361 -10.09 18.57 -8.42
N LEU A 362 -9.33 19.51 -7.85
CA LEU A 362 -9.84 20.50 -6.88
C LEU A 362 -10.85 21.46 -7.52
N SER A 363 -10.65 21.88 -8.76
CA SER A 363 -11.64 22.68 -9.51
C SER A 363 -12.92 21.89 -9.79
N ALA A 364 -12.82 20.58 -10.01
CA ALA A 364 -13.96 19.68 -10.23
C ALA A 364 -14.60 19.16 -8.93
N SER A 365 -14.11 19.56 -7.75
CA SER A 365 -14.48 18.94 -6.48
C SER A 365 -15.96 19.07 -6.12
N ALA A 366 -16.66 20.06 -6.69
CA ALA A 366 -18.09 20.25 -6.47
C ALA A 366 -18.94 19.09 -7.02
N THR A 367 -18.44 18.33 -8.00
CA THR A 367 -19.13 17.18 -8.60
C THR A 367 -18.44 15.86 -8.29
N THR A 368 -17.10 15.83 -8.32
CA THR A 368 -16.29 14.67 -7.96
C THR A 368 -15.48 15.01 -6.72
N PRO A 369 -15.93 14.66 -5.50
CA PRO A 369 -15.15 14.93 -4.30
C PRO A 369 -13.75 14.32 -4.38
N VAL A 370 -12.80 14.99 -3.74
CA VAL A 370 -11.37 14.65 -3.76
C VAL A 370 -10.90 14.36 -2.34
N LEU A 371 -10.14 13.28 -2.18
CA LEU A 371 -9.38 12.96 -0.98
C LEU A 371 -7.89 13.03 -1.31
N LEU A 372 -7.12 13.61 -0.40
CA LEU A 372 -5.67 13.50 -0.32
C LEU A 372 -5.32 12.78 0.98
N THR A 373 -4.81 11.57 0.84
CA THR A 373 -4.38 10.69 1.92
C THR A 373 -2.88 10.55 1.89
N GLY A 374 -2.25 10.25 3.04
CA GLY A 374 -0.83 9.98 3.04
C GLY A 374 -0.16 10.08 4.40
N ASP A 375 1.02 9.48 4.47
CA ASP A 375 2.06 9.79 5.44
C ASP A 375 2.85 10.99 4.91
N PHE A 376 2.70 12.12 5.60
CA PHE A 376 3.35 13.37 5.20
C PHE A 376 4.68 13.58 5.92
N ASN A 377 5.08 12.68 6.83
CA ASN A 377 6.33 12.73 7.57
C ASN A 377 6.58 14.07 8.29
N ALA A 378 5.51 14.78 8.62
CA ALA A 378 5.55 16.05 9.34
C ALA A 378 4.21 16.30 10.08
N PRO A 379 4.22 16.95 11.25
CA PRO A 379 3.02 17.18 12.04
C PRO A 379 2.02 18.15 11.37
N SER A 380 0.80 18.18 11.90
CA SER A 380 -0.16 19.23 11.52
C SER A 380 0.13 20.56 12.21
N HIS A 381 -0.05 21.66 11.49
CA HIS A 381 -0.12 23.01 12.06
C HIS A 381 -1.29 23.19 13.03
N LEU A 382 -2.29 22.28 12.99
CA LEU A 382 -3.43 22.26 13.91
C LEU A 382 -3.15 21.48 15.21
N ASP A 383 -2.05 20.72 15.27
CA ASP A 383 -1.71 19.87 16.41
C ASP A 383 -0.62 20.48 17.29
N TRP A 384 0.26 21.29 16.71
CA TRP A 384 1.24 22.10 17.42
C TRP A 384 0.63 23.49 17.66
N THR A 385 0.06 23.66 18.85
CA THR A 385 -0.62 24.90 19.27
C THR A 385 -0.14 25.32 20.65
N PRO A 386 -0.40 26.57 21.11
CA PRO A 386 -0.11 26.95 22.48
C PRO A 386 -0.75 26.02 23.53
N ALA A 387 -1.92 25.45 23.25
CA ALA A 387 -2.63 24.53 24.15
C ALA A 387 -2.08 23.09 24.13
N THR A 388 -1.30 22.75 23.10
CA THR A 388 -0.67 21.43 22.88
C THR A 388 0.82 21.61 22.61
N SER A 389 1.46 22.49 23.38
CA SER A 389 2.87 22.85 23.20
C SER A 389 3.76 21.61 23.32
N ARG A 390 4.67 21.47 22.37
CA ARG A 390 5.60 20.33 22.28
C ARG A 390 7.02 20.84 22.34
N CYS A 391 7.81 20.34 23.28
CA CYS A 391 9.23 20.68 23.42
C CYS A 391 9.54 22.19 23.52
N GLY A 392 8.59 22.99 24.01
CA GLY A 392 8.70 24.45 24.12
C GLY A 392 8.13 25.23 22.93
N TYR A 393 7.54 24.56 21.94
CA TYR A 393 6.95 25.17 20.75
C TYR A 393 5.42 25.15 20.84
N GLY A 394 4.83 26.35 20.75
CA GLY A 394 3.39 26.53 20.57
C GLY A 394 3.01 26.26 19.11
N SER A 395 2.87 27.32 18.30
CA SER A 395 2.50 27.18 16.89
C SER A 395 3.72 26.97 15.98
N VAL A 396 3.66 25.94 15.13
CA VAL A 396 4.61 25.74 14.02
C VAL A 396 3.80 25.54 12.72
N PRO A 397 4.00 26.38 11.69
CA PRO A 397 3.21 26.32 10.46
C PRO A 397 3.77 25.27 9.50
N TRP A 398 3.70 23.99 9.90
CA TRP A 398 4.22 22.86 9.11
C TRP A 398 3.72 22.91 7.65
N PRO A 399 4.59 23.07 6.64
CA PRO A 399 4.18 23.32 5.25
C PRO A 399 3.31 22.21 4.64
N THR A 400 3.57 20.97 5.01
CA THR A 400 2.85 19.79 4.52
C THR A 400 1.38 19.74 4.95
N SER A 401 0.99 20.51 5.97
CA SER A 401 -0.41 20.63 6.41
C SER A 401 -1.00 22.03 6.14
N THR A 402 -0.20 23.10 6.15
CA THR A 402 -0.69 24.44 5.79
C THR A 402 -0.96 24.59 4.30
N ALA A 403 -0.16 23.96 3.43
CA ALA A 403 -0.37 24.03 1.98
C ALA A 403 -1.68 23.36 1.52
N PRO A 404 -2.04 22.13 1.96
CA PRO A 404 -3.36 21.57 1.67
C PRO A 404 -4.52 22.44 2.15
N ALA A 405 -4.43 23.00 3.36
CA ALA A 405 -5.44 23.92 3.87
C ALA A 405 -5.58 25.18 2.99
N GLY A 406 -4.44 25.75 2.56
CA GLY A 406 -4.41 26.88 1.62
C GLY A 406 -4.99 26.55 0.24
N ALA A 407 -4.93 25.29 -0.19
CA ALA A 407 -5.58 24.80 -1.41
C ALA A 407 -7.09 24.52 -1.24
N GLY A 408 -7.64 24.78 -0.05
CA GLY A 408 -9.05 24.59 0.28
C GLY A 408 -9.44 23.15 0.62
N LEU A 409 -8.46 22.30 0.96
CA LEU A 409 -8.72 20.98 1.53
C LEU A 409 -8.97 21.10 3.04
N VAL A 410 -9.83 20.24 3.58
CA VAL A 410 -10.18 20.17 4.99
C VAL A 410 -9.59 18.90 5.60
N ASP A 411 -8.91 19.02 6.75
CA ASP A 411 -8.43 17.89 7.55
C ASP A 411 -9.62 17.17 8.21
N SER A 412 -9.95 15.97 7.72
CA SER A 412 -11.13 15.24 8.22
C SER A 412 -10.99 14.80 9.68
N TYR A 413 -9.76 14.56 10.16
CA TYR A 413 -9.54 14.18 11.55
C TYR A 413 -9.85 15.35 12.48
N ARG A 414 -9.38 16.56 12.15
CA ARG A 414 -9.64 17.76 12.96
C ARG A 414 -11.06 18.28 12.81
N GLN A 415 -11.72 18.02 11.69
CA GLN A 415 -13.15 18.29 11.58
C GLN A 415 -13.99 17.42 12.51
N ALA A 416 -13.68 16.11 12.61
CA ALA A 416 -14.38 15.21 13.53
C ALA A 416 -13.95 15.41 14.99
N ASN A 417 -12.68 15.78 15.20
CA ASN A 417 -12.05 15.91 16.51
C ASN A 417 -11.37 17.29 16.67
N PRO A 418 -12.12 18.38 16.91
CA PRO A 418 -11.57 19.74 16.87
C PRO A 418 -10.54 20.07 17.96
N ASN A 419 -10.55 19.33 19.08
CA ASN A 419 -9.67 19.58 20.21
C ASN A 419 -8.43 18.65 20.19
N PRO A 420 -7.23 19.15 19.86
CA PRO A 420 -6.02 18.35 19.80
C PRO A 420 -5.51 17.88 21.17
N SER A 421 -5.92 18.52 22.28
CA SER A 421 -5.52 18.09 23.63
C SER A 421 -6.25 16.83 24.07
N THR A 422 -7.54 16.68 23.73
CA THR A 422 -8.33 15.50 24.10
C THR A 422 -8.32 14.41 23.04
N HIS A 423 -8.08 14.78 21.78
CA HIS A 423 -8.02 13.86 20.65
C HIS A 423 -6.74 14.13 19.86
N PRO A 424 -5.56 13.75 20.38
CA PRO A 424 -4.29 14.06 19.72
C PRO A 424 -4.16 13.38 18.36
N GLY A 425 -4.76 12.19 18.19
CA GLY A 425 -4.75 11.47 16.92
C GLY A 425 -3.36 11.04 16.48
N THR A 426 -2.43 10.84 17.40
CA THR A 426 -1.07 10.41 17.12
C THR A 426 -1.06 9.20 16.20
N THR A 427 -0.27 9.27 15.13
CA THR A 427 -0.09 8.17 14.18
C THR A 427 1.35 7.66 14.14
N TRP A 428 2.32 8.49 14.50
CA TRP A 428 3.71 8.11 14.74
C TRP A 428 4.02 8.21 16.25
N SER A 429 4.34 7.13 16.95
CA SER A 429 4.29 5.72 16.52
C SER A 429 3.65 4.85 17.61
N PRO A 430 2.68 3.99 17.28
CA PRO A 430 2.21 2.93 18.16
C PRO A 430 3.32 1.99 18.65
N VAL A 431 4.39 1.79 17.88
CA VAL A 431 5.47 0.83 18.15
C VAL A 431 6.64 1.51 18.85
N PHE A 432 7.13 2.63 18.32
CA PHE A 432 8.28 3.34 18.87
C PHE A 432 7.82 4.33 19.94
N LYS A 433 8.05 3.98 21.22
CA LYS A 433 7.81 4.88 22.37
C LYS A 433 9.07 5.55 22.90
N THR A 434 10.23 5.04 22.50
CA THR A 434 11.55 5.53 22.88
C THR A 434 12.35 5.73 21.61
N PHE A 435 13.06 6.85 21.52
CA PHE A 435 13.90 7.17 20.38
C PHE A 435 15.10 6.21 20.32
N THR A 436 15.30 5.61 19.15
CA THR A 436 16.27 4.51 18.93
C THR A 436 17.58 4.94 18.29
N GLY A 437 17.78 6.25 18.09
CA GLY A 437 18.96 6.81 17.42
C GLY A 437 18.72 7.14 15.93
N GLY A 438 19.72 7.76 15.31
CA GLY A 438 19.70 8.20 13.92
C GLY A 438 19.43 9.70 13.75
N TYR A 439 19.26 10.12 12.49
CA TYR A 439 18.92 11.50 12.09
C TYR A 439 19.87 12.61 12.61
N GLY A 440 21.08 12.24 13.04
CA GLY A 440 22.05 13.15 13.63
C GLY A 440 21.85 13.41 15.13
N TYR A 441 21.03 12.62 15.81
CA TYR A 441 20.68 12.77 17.23
C TYR A 441 20.98 11.54 18.08
N ASP A 442 21.95 10.70 17.70
CA ASP A 442 22.30 9.46 18.43
C ASP A 442 22.54 9.66 19.93
N SER A 443 23.02 10.84 20.35
CA SER A 443 23.21 11.19 21.76
C SER A 443 21.92 11.25 22.59
N HIS A 444 20.76 11.32 21.95
CA HIS A 444 19.43 11.32 22.57
C HIS A 444 18.80 9.92 22.62
N THR A 445 19.50 8.87 22.20
CA THR A 445 19.00 7.49 22.25
C THR A 445 18.55 7.14 23.67
N GLY A 446 17.32 6.62 23.81
CA GLY A 446 16.71 6.32 25.11
C GLY A 446 15.78 7.42 25.64
N GLU A 447 15.76 8.61 25.04
CA GLU A 447 14.76 9.64 25.33
C GLU A 447 13.37 9.28 24.75
N PRO A 448 12.27 9.88 25.25
CA PRO A 448 10.94 9.65 24.69
C PRO A 448 10.85 10.00 23.21
N GLU A 449 10.23 9.13 22.42
CA GLU A 449 9.96 9.38 21.00
C GLU A 449 8.91 10.49 20.84
N PRO A 450 9.15 11.55 20.05
CA PRO A 450 8.10 12.51 19.67
C PRO A 450 6.90 11.81 19.01
N GLN A 451 5.75 11.89 19.68
CA GLN A 451 4.53 11.18 19.28
C GLN A 451 3.57 12.11 18.50
N ASP A 452 3.70 12.19 17.18
CA ASP A 452 2.97 13.14 16.34
C ASP A 452 1.91 12.48 15.44
N ARG A 453 0.94 13.28 14.98
CA ARG A 453 0.03 12.90 13.89
C ARG A 453 0.65 13.37 12.58
N ILE A 454 1.10 12.41 11.78
CA ILE A 454 1.78 12.64 10.50
C ILE A 454 1.07 11.98 9.31
N ASP A 455 0.04 11.19 9.59
CA ASP A 455 -0.83 10.57 8.59
C ASP A 455 -2.16 11.31 8.50
N PHE A 456 -2.68 11.50 7.29
CA PHE A 456 -3.80 12.39 7.06
C PHE A 456 -4.83 11.83 6.08
N ILE A 457 -6.08 12.27 6.26
CA ILE A 457 -7.10 12.29 5.21
C ILE A 457 -7.61 13.73 5.10
N HIS A 458 -7.15 14.43 4.08
CA HIS A 458 -7.65 15.74 3.66
C HIS A 458 -8.72 15.57 2.57
N TYR A 459 -9.75 16.42 2.55
CA TYR A 459 -10.81 16.30 1.56
C TYR A 459 -11.37 17.63 1.06
N ARG A 460 -12.00 17.61 -0.12
CA ARG A 460 -12.79 18.72 -0.68
C ARG A 460 -13.95 18.19 -1.52
N GLY A 461 -15.09 18.89 -1.49
CA GLY A 461 -16.28 18.53 -2.26
C GLY A 461 -17.48 18.16 -1.39
N PRO A 462 -18.56 17.64 -1.98
CA PRO A 462 -19.84 17.37 -1.30
C PRO A 462 -19.77 16.09 -0.44
N LEU A 463 -18.95 16.14 0.61
CA LEU A 463 -18.81 15.10 1.62
C LEU A 463 -19.07 15.65 3.02
N THR A 464 -19.79 14.86 3.82
CA THR A 464 -19.90 15.09 5.26
C THR A 464 -19.08 14.05 6.01
N VAL A 465 -18.14 14.51 6.84
CA VAL A 465 -17.41 13.68 7.79
C VAL A 465 -18.37 13.24 8.89
N LEU A 466 -18.57 11.94 9.05
CA LEU A 466 -19.40 11.37 10.12
C LEU A 466 -18.56 11.00 11.34
N SER A 467 -17.35 10.50 11.12
CA SER A 467 -16.36 10.21 12.16
C SER A 467 -14.97 10.14 11.54
N SER A 468 -13.94 10.38 12.34
CA SER A 468 -12.55 10.13 11.97
C SER A 468 -11.76 9.70 13.21
N GLU A 469 -10.90 8.70 13.05
CA GLU A 469 -10.13 8.10 14.14
C GLU A 469 -8.72 7.70 13.67
N ALA A 470 -7.75 7.78 14.57
CA ALA A 470 -6.45 7.15 14.41
C ALA A 470 -6.57 5.72 14.96
N VAL A 471 -6.28 4.73 14.14
CA VAL A 471 -6.51 3.32 14.41
C VAL A 471 -5.24 2.54 14.20
N GLY A 472 -4.80 1.82 15.22
CA GLY A 472 -3.67 0.92 15.08
C GLY A 472 -2.80 0.84 16.31
N GLU A 473 -3.19 -0.01 17.26
CA GLU A 473 -2.43 -0.29 18.47
C GLU A 473 -2.54 -1.77 18.84
N GLY A 474 -1.61 -2.25 19.68
CA GLY A 474 -1.65 -3.59 20.26
C GLY A 474 -1.09 -4.71 19.37
N ALA A 475 -1.09 -5.93 19.91
CA ALA A 475 -0.41 -7.09 19.31
C ALA A 475 -0.98 -7.55 17.96
N SER A 476 -2.22 -7.15 17.64
CA SER A 476 -2.87 -7.43 16.36
C SER A 476 -2.57 -6.39 15.28
N TRP A 477 -1.87 -5.31 15.62
CA TRP A 477 -1.56 -4.25 14.67
C TRP A 477 -0.47 -4.66 13.66
N THR A 478 -0.43 -3.97 12.52
CA THR A 478 0.29 -4.41 11.32
C THR A 478 1.29 -3.42 10.77
N SER A 479 1.54 -2.32 11.47
CA SER A 479 2.42 -1.23 11.03
C SER A 479 3.05 -0.54 12.25
N ASP A 480 4.13 0.19 12.06
CA ASP A 480 4.66 1.14 13.03
C ASP A 480 3.94 2.49 12.98
N HIS A 481 3.05 2.72 12.02
CA HIS A 481 2.10 3.84 11.98
C HIS A 481 0.71 3.39 12.44
N ALA A 482 -0.05 4.26 13.12
CA ALA A 482 -1.51 4.13 13.17
C ALA A 482 -2.09 4.65 11.85
N ALA A 483 -3.12 4.00 11.32
CA ALA A 483 -3.84 4.48 10.15
C ALA A 483 -4.86 5.56 10.53
N VAL A 484 -5.25 6.42 9.58
CA VAL A 484 -6.39 7.32 9.76
C VAL A 484 -7.60 6.74 9.03
N LEU A 485 -8.70 6.50 9.74
CA LEU A 485 -9.95 5.99 9.20
C LEU A 485 -11.04 7.06 9.32
N THR A 486 -11.59 7.49 8.19
CA THR A 486 -12.68 8.47 8.14
C THR A 486 -13.91 7.86 7.46
N VAL A 487 -15.08 8.04 8.08
CA VAL A 487 -16.37 7.68 7.50
C VAL A 487 -16.99 8.92 6.86
N PHE A 488 -17.25 8.85 5.56
CA PHE A 488 -17.87 9.94 4.79
C PHE A 488 -19.27 9.56 4.33
N ARG A 489 -20.20 10.52 4.39
CA ARG A 489 -21.45 10.50 3.64
C ARG A 489 -21.30 11.35 2.38
N LEU A 490 -21.81 10.84 1.26
CA LEU A 490 -21.95 11.61 0.02
C LEU A 490 -23.20 12.49 0.10
N ASN A 491 -23.05 13.80 -0.14
CA ASN A 491 -24.14 14.79 0.01
C ASN A 491 -25.01 14.94 -1.22
#